data_AF-A0A023H2S3-F1
#
_entry.id   AF-A0A023H2S3-F1
#
_cell.length_a   1.000
_cell.length_b   1.000
_cell.length_c   1.000
_cell.angle_alpha   90.00
_cell.angle_beta   90.00
_cell.angle_gamma   90.00
#
_symmetry.space_group_name_H-M   'P 1'
#
loop_
_entity.id
_entity.type
_entity.pdbx_description
1 polymer ?
#
loop_
_entity_poly.entity_id
_entity_poly.type
_entity_poly.pdbx_seq_one_letter_code
_entity_poly.pdbx_strand_id
1 'polypeptide(L)' 'NAMANHGILPRNGRGFTWKQLGESVKHTYNLSPTLCIQVPWLTAKVLFNGRDWNGQMTLDDLNAHGGIEHDA' A
#
# COMPACT_ATOMS: atom_id res chain seq x y z
N ASN A 1 -2.11 8.51 1.81
CA ASN A 1 -1.90 9.96 2.06
C ASN A 1 -1.88 10.33 3.54
N ALA A 2 -2.96 10.14 4.31
CA ALA A 2 -2.97 10.54 5.74
C ALA A 2 -1.76 10.01 6.54
N MET A 3 -1.46 8.72 6.49
CA MET A 3 -0.28 8.14 7.16
C MET A 3 1.05 8.81 6.77
N ALA A 4 1.26 9.20 5.50
CA ALA A 4 2.46 9.90 5.07
C ALA A 4 2.51 11.34 5.59
N ASN A 5 1.37 12.04 5.57
CA ASN A 5 1.25 13.40 6.11
C ASN A 5 1.54 13.47 7.61
N HIS A 6 1.20 12.40 8.35
CA HIS A 6 1.47 12.25 9.77
C HIS A 6 2.83 11.60 10.10
N GLY A 7 3.64 11.27 9.08
CA GLY A 7 4.99 10.70 9.28
C GLY A 7 5.00 9.24 9.74
N ILE A 8 3.87 8.53 9.64
CA ILE A 8 3.76 7.09 9.92
C ILE A 8 4.38 6.30 8.75
N LEU A 9 4.08 6.73 7.53
CA LEU A 9 4.83 6.35 6.33
C LEU A 9 5.86 7.46 6.01
N PRO A 10 6.90 7.17 5.21
CA PRO A 10 7.80 8.20 4.71
C PRO A 10 7.02 9.39 4.12
N ARG A 11 7.34 10.61 4.56
CA ARG A 11 6.59 11.83 4.19
C ARG A 11 6.58 12.11 2.69
N ASN A 12 7.57 11.62 1.97
CA ASN A 12 7.67 11.70 0.51
C ASN A 12 6.87 10.60 -0.23
N GLY A 13 6.18 9.72 0.49
CA GLY A 13 5.38 8.64 -0.08
C GLY A 13 6.19 7.56 -0.82
N ARG A 14 7.48 7.38 -0.50
CA ARG A 14 8.40 6.48 -1.23
C ARG A 14 9.27 5.66 -0.30
N GLY A 15 9.80 4.54 -0.79
CA GLY A 15 10.88 3.80 -0.12
C GLY A 15 10.43 2.90 1.02
N PHE A 16 9.21 2.37 0.95
CA PHE A 16 8.67 1.39 1.89
C PHE A 16 8.05 0.21 1.14
N THR A 17 7.87 -0.92 1.81
CA THR A 17 7.34 -2.15 1.20
C THR A 17 5.82 -2.26 1.34
N TRP A 18 5.21 -3.11 0.51
CA TRP A 18 3.79 -3.47 0.64
C TRP A 18 3.46 -4.07 2.01
N LYS A 19 4.39 -4.86 2.57
CA LYS A 19 4.32 -5.34 3.95
C LYS A 19 4.25 -4.21 4.97
N GLN A 20 5.17 -3.25 4.87
CA GLN A 20 5.20 -2.09 5.78
C GLN A 20 3.93 -1.25 5.66
N LEU A 21 3.34 -1.15 4.45
CA LEU A 21 2.04 -0.52 4.26
C LEU A 21 0.96 -1.22 5.08
N GLY A 22 0.85 -2.55 4.95
CA GLY A 22 -0.12 -3.36 5.69
C GLY A 22 0.04 -3.27 7.21
N GLU A 23 1.27 -3.40 7.70
CA GLU A 23 1.59 -3.27 9.13
C GLU A 23 1.23 -1.88 9.66
N SER A 24 1.57 -0.82 8.91
CA SER A 24 1.24 0.57 9.27
C SER A 24 -0.26 0.81 9.34
N VAL A 25 -1.04 0.27 8.37
CA VAL A 25 -2.51 0.37 8.37
C VAL A 25 -3.09 -0.30 9.61
N LYS A 26 -2.62 -1.51 9.95
CA LYS A 26 -3.07 -2.25 11.13
C LYS A 26 -2.86 -1.43 12.40
N HIS A 27 -1.66 -0.89 12.60
CA HIS A 27 -1.31 -0.12 13.80
C HIS A 27 -2.03 1.23 13.86
N THR A 28 -2.24 1.89 12.72
CA THR A 28 -2.82 3.24 12.67
C THR A 28 -4.33 3.24 12.78
N TYR A 29 -4.99 2.28 12.11
CA TYR A 29 -6.44 2.28 11.94
C TYR A 29 -7.14 1.13 12.67
N ASN A 30 -6.39 0.28 13.38
CA ASN A 30 -6.93 -0.91 14.05
C ASN A 30 -7.77 -1.79 13.12
N LEU A 31 -7.34 -1.90 11.86
CA LEU A 31 -8.03 -2.70 10.84
C LEU A 31 -7.68 -4.18 11.01
N SER A 32 -8.58 -5.06 10.57
CA SER A 32 -8.38 -6.50 10.70
C SER A 32 -7.08 -6.96 10.03
N PRO A 33 -6.33 -7.90 10.64
CA PRO A 33 -5.08 -8.41 10.06
C PRO A 33 -5.25 -8.96 8.64
N THR A 34 -6.38 -9.61 8.36
CA THR A 34 -6.69 -10.17 7.04
C THR A 34 -6.70 -9.09 5.97
N LEU A 35 -7.40 -7.97 6.20
CA LEU A 35 -7.45 -6.87 5.23
C LEU A 35 -6.09 -6.19 5.08
N CYS A 36 -5.36 -6.03 6.18
CA CYS A 36 -4.03 -5.42 6.16
C CYS A 36 -3.01 -6.23 5.36
N ILE A 37 -3.22 -7.53 5.18
CA ILE A 37 -2.35 -8.39 4.36
C ILE A 37 -2.89 -8.48 2.93
N GLN A 38 -4.17 -8.85 2.78
CA GLN A 38 -4.72 -9.18 1.48
C GLN A 38 -4.82 -7.97 0.55
N VAL A 39 -5.20 -6.80 1.06
CA VAL A 39 -5.36 -5.62 0.21
C VAL A 39 -4.03 -5.19 -0.40
N PRO A 40 -2.95 -4.90 0.38
CA PRO A 40 -1.69 -4.48 -0.24
C PRO A 40 -1.04 -5.59 -1.08
N TRP A 41 -1.20 -6.86 -0.70
CA TRP A 41 -0.67 -7.99 -1.47
C TRP A 41 -1.37 -8.19 -2.82
N LEU A 42 -2.71 -8.12 -2.85
CA LEU A 42 -3.46 -8.19 -4.11
C LEU A 42 -3.20 -6.96 -4.99
N THR A 43 -3.14 -5.77 -4.40
CA THR A 43 -2.76 -4.54 -5.11
C THR A 43 -1.39 -4.68 -5.77
N ALA A 44 -0.38 -5.16 -5.05
CA ALA A 44 0.95 -5.39 -5.62
C ALA A 44 0.91 -6.36 -6.81
N LYS A 45 0.12 -7.43 -6.73
CA LYS A 45 -0.07 -8.41 -7.82
C LYS A 45 -0.80 -7.85 -9.04
N VAL A 46 -1.79 -6.99 -8.83
CA VAL A 46 -2.57 -6.38 -9.91
C VAL A 46 -1.72 -5.34 -10.63
N LEU A 47 -1.05 -4.46 -9.89
CA LEU A 47 -0.24 -3.37 -10.46
C LEU A 47 1.06 -3.88 -11.09
N PHE A 48 1.61 -4.96 -10.55
CA PHE A 48 2.86 -5.51 -11.02
C PHE A 48 2.72 -7.02 -11.13
N ASN A 49 3.02 -7.57 -12.31
CA ASN A 49 2.92 -8.99 -12.63
C ASN A 49 3.85 -9.85 -11.75
N GLY A 50 3.47 -10.06 -10.48
CA GLY A 50 4.22 -10.82 -9.49
C GLY A 50 5.22 -10.02 -8.63
N ARG A 51 5.15 -8.68 -8.52
CA ARG A 51 6.03 -7.96 -7.59
C ARG A 51 5.72 -8.40 -6.14
N ASP A 52 6.78 -8.65 -5.38
CA ASP A 52 6.71 -9.35 -4.11
C ASP A 52 6.17 -8.46 -2.97
N TRP A 53 5.57 -9.09 -1.96
CA TRP A 53 5.16 -8.53 -0.67
C TRP A 53 6.27 -7.73 0.02
N ASN A 54 7.53 -8.12 -0.23
CA ASN A 54 8.73 -7.47 0.29
C ASN A 54 9.31 -6.40 -0.65
N GLY A 55 8.74 -6.22 -1.85
CA GLY A 55 9.19 -5.22 -2.81
C GLY A 55 8.87 -3.80 -2.36
N GLN A 56 9.75 -2.85 -2.70
CA GLN A 56 9.50 -1.43 -2.46
C GLN A 56 8.38 -0.90 -3.36
N MET A 57 7.64 0.05 -2.82
CA MET A 57 6.56 0.76 -3.48
C MET A 57 6.63 2.28 -3.21
N THR A 58 5.87 3.02 -4.00
CA THR A 58 5.53 4.41 -3.76
C THR A 58 4.03 4.61 -3.80
N LEU A 59 3.51 5.59 -3.06
CA LEU A 59 2.10 5.96 -3.14
C LEU A 59 1.67 6.29 -4.58
N ASP A 60 2.59 6.77 -5.42
CA ASP A 60 2.32 7.07 -6.83
C ASP A 60 1.98 5.79 -7.65
N ASP A 61 2.42 4.60 -7.21
CA ASP A 61 2.10 3.32 -7.87
C ASP A 61 0.58 3.07 -7.87
N LEU A 62 -0.13 3.59 -6.87
CA LEU A 62 -1.59 3.41 -6.71
C LEU A 62 -2.41 4.24 -7.71
N ASN A 63 -1.80 5.17 -8.45
CA ASN A 63 -2.47 6.04 -9.42
C ASN A 63 -2.65 5.37 -10.80
N ALA A 64 -2.27 4.11 -10.97
CA ALA A 64 -2.44 3.42 -12.23
C ALA A 64 -3.92 3.12 -12.51
N HIS A 65 -4.49 3.83 -13.50
CA HIS A 65 -5.88 3.69 -13.90
C HIS A 65 -6.20 2.28 -14.42
N GLY A 66 -7.33 1.73 -13.98
CA GLY A 66 -7.74 0.36 -14.28
C GLY A 66 -6.96 -0.72 -13.52
N GLY A 67 -6.06 -0.32 -12.62
CA GLY A 67 -5.42 -1.23 -11.66
C GLY A 67 -6.28 -1.35 -10.41
N ILE A 68 -6.00 -0.50 -9.43
CA ILE A 68 -6.89 -0.29 -8.27
C ILE A 68 -7.66 1.01 -8.39
N GLU A 69 -7.04 2.05 -8.97
CA GLU A 69 -7.74 3.29 -9.29
C GLU A 69 -8.74 3.03 -10.43
N HIS A 70 -10.00 3.44 -10.23
CA HIS A 70 -11.13 3.12 -11.10
C HIS A 70 -12.18 4.24 -11.10
N ASP A 71 -12.97 4.31 -12.17
CA ASP A 71 -14.15 5.18 -12.25
C ASP A 71 -15.25 4.73 -11.26
N ALA A 72 -16.13 5.65 -10.85
CA ALA A 72 -17.18 5.41 -9.87
C ALA A 72 -18.38 4.60 -10.41
#